data_AF-A0A7W0MMA0-F1
#
_entry.id   AF-A0A7W0MMA0-F1
#
_cell.length_a   1.000
_cell.length_b   1.000
_cell.length_c   1.000
_cell.angle_alpha   90.00
_cell.angle_beta   90.00
_cell.angle_gamma   90.00
#
_symmetry.space_group_name_H-M   'P 1'
#
loop_
_entity.id
_entity.type
_entity.pdbx_description
1 polymer ?
#
loop_
_entity_poly.entity_id
_entity_poly.type
_entity_poly.pdbx_seq_one_letter_code
_entity_poly.pdbx_strand_id
1 'polypeptide(L)'
;MAAPIYATPLERAWRTAYLGFCGLVFFFLIAPILVIIPLSFNAEAYFTFTDRMLRLDPAGFSLRWYDTLLTMGMTDSAAPRDRAWWADVWANAAWVNAAKNSMIIGFFATILATG
;
A
#
# COMPACT_ATOMS: atom_id res chain seq x y z
N MET A 1 17.23 22.30 -2.88
CA MET A 1 17.72 23.69 -2.72
C MET A 1 19.09 23.67 -2.08
N ALA A 2 20.11 24.21 -2.76
CA ALA A 2 21.46 24.37 -2.22
C ALA A 2 21.46 25.42 -1.10
N ALA A 3 22.30 25.24 -0.08
CA ALA A 3 22.44 26.24 0.96
C ALA A 3 23.02 27.53 0.36
N PRO A 4 22.49 28.72 0.72
CA PRO A 4 23.02 29.98 0.21
C PRO A 4 24.51 30.11 0.52
N ILE A 5 25.24 30.79 -0.37
CA ILE A 5 26.71 30.84 -0.35
C ILE A 5 27.21 31.48 0.97
N TYR A 6 26.44 32.40 1.55
CA TYR A 6 26.70 33.07 2.82
C TYR A 6 26.30 32.27 4.07
N ALA A 7 25.71 31.07 3.94
CA ALA A 7 25.30 30.28 5.09
C ALA A 7 26.52 29.81 5.88
N THR A 8 26.54 30.13 7.17
CA THR A 8 27.62 29.73 8.08
C THR A 8 27.70 28.20 8.19
N PRO A 9 28.86 27.62 8.54
CA PRO A 9 28.99 26.17 8.73
C PRO A 9 27.96 25.62 9.73
N LEU A 10 27.62 26.39 10.76
CA LEU A 10 26.63 26.05 11.76
C LEU A 10 25.21 25.98 11.19
N GLU A 11 24.80 26.96 10.38
CA GLU A 11 23.48 26.97 9.73
C GLU A 11 23.31 25.79 8.77
N ARG A 12 24.37 25.42 8.03
CA ARG A 12 24.38 24.24 7.16
C ARG A 12 24.21 22.95 7.97
N ALA A 13 24.95 22.82 9.08
CA ALA A 13 24.86 21.68 9.98
C ALA A 13 23.45 21.55 10.59
N TRP A 14 22.90 22.65 11.10
CA TRP A 14 21.56 22.69 11.71
C TRP A 14 20.47 22.30 10.73
N ARG A 15 20.52 22.83 9.49
CA ARG A 15 19.57 22.44 8.45
C ARG A 15 19.64 20.95 8.14
N THR A 16 20.84 20.39 7.99
CA THR A 16 21.00 18.95 7.73
C THR A 16 20.49 18.12 8.90
N ALA A 17 20.77 18.53 10.14
CA ALA A 17 20.26 17.88 11.34
C ALA A 17 18.72 17.91 11.40
N TYR A 18 18.11 19.07 11.11
CA TYR A 18 16.66 19.23 11.05
C TYR A 18 16.03 18.32 9.98
N LEU A 19 16.57 18.31 8.77
CA LEU A 19 16.07 17.43 7.69
C LEU A 19 16.25 15.94 8.04
N GLY A 20 17.38 15.58 8.65
CA GLY A 20 17.61 14.23 9.16
C GLY A 20 16.57 13.85 10.21
N PHE A 21 16.29 14.73 11.17
CA PHE A 21 15.26 14.53 12.19
C PHE A 21 13.87 14.38 11.58
N CYS A 22 13.45 15.27 10.67
CA CYS A 22 12.18 15.14 9.96
C CYS A 22 12.09 13.82 9.18
N GLY A 23 13.18 13.41 8.53
CA GLY A 23 13.26 12.13 7.83
C GLY A 23 13.07 10.94 8.77
N LEU A 24 13.69 10.97 9.96
CA LEU A 24 13.52 9.94 10.99
C LEU A 24 12.08 9.90 11.54
N VAL A 25 11.48 11.07 11.77
CA VAL A 25 10.07 11.15 12.21
C VAL A 25 9.14 10.57 11.13
N PHE A 26 9.32 10.94 9.87
CA PHE A 26 8.52 10.36 8.78
C PHE A 26 8.73 8.87 8.63
N PHE A 27 9.99 8.39 8.73
CA PHE A 27 10.29 6.97 8.73
C PHE A 27 9.58 6.24 9.88
N PHE A 28 9.60 6.79 11.09
CA PHE A 28 8.90 6.24 12.24
C PHE A 28 7.37 6.18 12.02
N LEU A 29 6.78 7.24 11.46
CA LEU A 29 5.33 7.29 11.17
C LEU A 29 4.90 6.25 10.12
N ILE A 30 5.76 5.93 9.14
CA ILE A 30 5.46 4.92 8.11
C ILE A 30 6.00 3.53 8.45
N ALA A 31 6.82 3.38 9.50
CA ALA A 31 7.44 2.12 9.91
C ALA A 31 6.47 0.91 9.94
N PRO A 32 5.25 1.01 10.52
CA PRO A 32 4.31 -0.12 10.50
C PRO A 32 3.86 -0.50 9.07
N ILE A 33 3.74 0.46 8.17
CA ILE A 33 3.38 0.20 6.75
C ILE A 33 4.49 -0.59 6.07
N LEU A 34 5.76 -0.22 6.32
CA LEU A 34 6.91 -0.93 5.77
C LEU A 34 6.98 -2.40 6.21
N VAL A 35 6.49 -2.72 7.41
CA VAL A 35 6.41 -4.08 7.94
C VAL A 35 5.25 -4.86 7.30
N ILE A 36 4.12 -4.22 7.02
CA ILE A 36 2.93 -4.86 6.43
C ILE A 36 3.16 -5.23 4.95
N ILE A 37 3.94 -4.44 4.21
CA ILE A 37 4.22 -4.69 2.77
C ILE A 37 4.80 -6.09 2.50
N PRO A 38 5.90 -6.55 3.14
CA PRO A 38 6.39 -7.90 2.89
C PRO A 38 5.41 -8.97 3.38
N LEU A 39 4.71 -8.71 4.49
CA LEU A 39 3.72 -9.65 5.04
C LEU A 39 2.50 -9.83 4.13
N SER A 40 2.13 -8.86 3.29
CA SER A 40 1.04 -9.03 2.33
C SER A 40 1.35 -10.10 1.26
N PHE A 41 2.63 -10.43 1.07
CA PHE A 41 3.08 -11.52 0.21
C PHE A 41 3.24 -12.84 0.94
N ASN A 42 2.84 -12.97 2.22
CA ASN A 42 3.03 -14.21 2.97
C ASN A 42 2.22 -15.37 2.37
N ALA A 43 2.85 -16.53 2.18
CA ALA A 43 2.18 -17.75 1.72
C ALA A 43 1.25 -18.41 2.76
N GLU A 44 1.42 -18.14 4.05
CA GLU A 44 0.64 -18.69 5.17
C GLU A 44 -0.53 -17.81 5.60
N ALA A 45 -1.58 -18.40 6.17
CA ALA A 45 -2.80 -17.68 6.55
C ALA A 45 -2.58 -16.58 7.60
N TYR A 46 -1.51 -16.67 8.40
CA TYR A 46 -1.17 -15.71 9.44
C TYR A 46 -0.15 -14.68 8.97
N PHE A 47 -0.38 -13.40 9.27
CA PHE A 47 0.53 -12.30 8.92
C PHE A 47 1.70 -12.20 9.90
N THR A 48 2.56 -13.23 9.92
CA THR A 48 3.77 -13.30 10.75
C THR A 48 5.01 -13.53 9.90
N PHE A 49 6.17 -13.03 10.32
CA PHE A 49 7.41 -13.35 9.61
C PHE A 49 7.79 -14.82 9.83
N THR A 50 7.71 -15.62 8.77
CA THR A 50 8.05 -17.04 8.80
C THR A 50 9.55 -17.23 8.58
N ASP A 51 10.11 -18.36 9.03
CA ASP A 51 11.51 -18.71 8.77
C ASP A 51 11.86 -18.69 7.26
N ARG A 52 10.90 -19.06 6.41
CA ARG A 52 11.07 -19.05 4.94
C ARG A 52 11.22 -17.64 4.40
N MET A 53 10.40 -16.70 4.87
CA MET A 53 10.51 -15.30 4.47
C MET A 53 11.83 -14.67 4.94
N LEU A 54 12.27 -14.98 6.16
CA LEU A 54 13.55 -14.49 6.70
C LEU A 54 14.76 -15.04 5.94
N ARG A 55 14.67 -16.29 5.44
CA ARG A 55 15.68 -16.91 4.57
C ARG A 55 15.56 -16.51 3.09
N LEU A 56 14.60 -15.64 2.75
CA LEU A 56 14.28 -15.23 1.38
C LEU A 56 13.99 -16.43 0.45
N ASP A 57 13.40 -17.49 1.00
CA ASP A 57 12.95 -18.65 0.24
C ASP A 57 11.70 -18.28 -0.59
N PRO A 58 11.73 -18.45 -1.93
CA PRO A 58 10.57 -18.18 -2.79
C PRO A 58 9.28 -18.88 -2.34
N ALA A 59 9.38 -20.06 -1.70
CA ALA A 59 8.22 -20.79 -1.19
C ALA A 59 7.49 -20.07 -0.03
N GLY A 60 8.12 -19.08 0.59
CA GLY A 60 7.51 -18.23 1.61
C GLY A 60 6.61 -17.11 1.06
N PHE A 61 6.67 -16.84 -0.25
CA PHE A 61 5.98 -15.72 -0.89
C PHE A 61 4.83 -16.18 -1.81
N SER A 62 3.72 -15.46 -1.83
CA SER A 62 2.53 -15.77 -2.63
C SER A 62 1.73 -14.51 -2.97
N LEU A 63 1.07 -14.52 -4.13
CA LEU A 63 0.11 -13.48 -4.55
C LEU A 63 -1.35 -13.82 -4.26
N ARG A 64 -1.62 -14.91 -3.52
CA ARG A 64 -2.99 -15.41 -3.31
C ARG A 64 -3.95 -14.36 -2.73
N TRP A 65 -3.48 -13.46 -1.88
CA TRP A 65 -4.31 -12.40 -1.30
C TRP A 65 -4.70 -11.35 -2.34
N TYR A 66 -3.78 -11.00 -3.24
CA TYR A 66 -4.06 -10.12 -4.38
C TYR A 66 -5.02 -10.77 -5.36
N ASP A 67 -4.87 -12.08 -5.59
CA ASP A 67 -5.82 -12.83 -6.41
C ASP A 67 -7.21 -12.83 -5.79
N THR A 68 -7.29 -13.09 -4.49
CA THR A 68 -8.53 -13.07 -3.70
C THR A 68 -9.21 -11.70 -3.76
N LEU A 69 -8.46 -10.60 -3.69
CA LEU A 69 -9.01 -9.24 -3.83
C LEU A 69 -9.77 -9.03 -5.15
N LEU A 70 -9.32 -9.68 -6.22
CA LEU A 70 -9.94 -9.56 -7.54
C LEU A 70 -11.03 -10.60 -7.77
N THR A 71 -10.90 -11.81 -7.21
CA THR A 71 -11.80 -12.94 -7.50
C THR A 71 -12.98 -13.07 -6.55
N MET A 72 -12.89 -12.51 -5.33
CA MET A 72 -13.99 -12.58 -4.36
C MET A 72 -15.24 -11.87 -4.90
N GLY A 73 -16.33 -12.63 -5.06
CA GLY A 73 -17.62 -12.13 -5.57
C GLY A 73 -17.78 -12.17 -7.10
N MET A 74 -16.76 -12.59 -7.85
CA MET A 74 -16.88 -12.82 -9.30
C MET A 74 -17.84 -13.98 -9.62
N THR A 75 -18.35 -13.99 -10.86
CA THR A 75 -19.23 -15.06 -11.35
C THR A 75 -18.41 -16.29 -11.76
N ASP A 76 -17.29 -16.07 -12.45
CA ASP A 76 -16.36 -17.14 -12.84
C ASP A 76 -14.91 -16.70 -12.57
N SER A 77 -14.38 -17.10 -11.41
CA SER A 77 -13.02 -16.78 -11.00
C SER A 77 -11.95 -17.62 -11.70
N ALA A 78 -12.33 -18.75 -12.30
CA ALA A 78 -11.42 -19.69 -12.97
C ALA A 78 -11.26 -19.39 -14.47
N ALA A 79 -12.06 -18.47 -15.02
CA ALA A 79 -11.93 -18.03 -16.40
C ALA A 79 -10.51 -17.49 -16.71
N PRO A 80 -10.01 -17.65 -17.96
CA PRO A 80 -8.74 -17.08 -18.38
C PRO A 80 -8.70 -15.57 -18.12
N ARG A 81 -7.54 -15.03 -17.71
CA ARG A 81 -7.35 -13.60 -17.39
C ARG A 81 -7.33 -12.69 -18.62
N ASP A 82 -8.43 -12.70 -19.37
CA ASP A 82 -8.67 -11.93 -20.58
C ASP A 82 -9.58 -10.72 -20.32
N ARG A 83 -10.08 -10.09 -21.40
CA ARG A 83 -10.97 -8.93 -21.30
C ARG A 83 -12.29 -9.26 -20.60
N ALA A 84 -12.84 -10.45 -20.81
CA ALA A 84 -14.11 -10.85 -20.21
C ALA A 84 -13.95 -11.05 -18.70
N TRP A 85 -12.83 -11.65 -18.29
CA TRP A 85 -12.49 -11.79 -16.86
C TRP A 85 -12.36 -10.42 -16.18
N TRP A 86 -11.66 -9.45 -16.80
CA TRP A 86 -11.55 -8.10 -16.25
C TRP A 86 -12.89 -7.34 -16.21
N ALA A 87 -13.78 -7.60 -17.17
CA ALA A 87 -15.13 -7.06 -17.15
C ALA A 87 -15.94 -7.63 -15.96
N ASP A 88 -15.80 -8.92 -15.68
CA ASP A 88 -16.44 -9.57 -14.51
C ASP A 88 -15.86 -9.04 -13.19
N VAL A 89 -14.55 -8.82 -13.09
CA VAL A 89 -13.93 -8.14 -11.93
C VAL A 89 -14.56 -6.77 -11.69
N TRP A 90 -14.69 -5.95 -12.74
CA TRP A 90 -15.22 -4.59 -12.60
C TRP A 90 -16.71 -4.54 -12.23
N ALA A 91 -17.46 -5.54 -12.68
CA ALA A 91 -18.89 -5.67 -12.43
C ALA A 91 -19.19 -6.28 -11.07
N ASN A 92 -18.50 -7.36 -10.69
CA ASN A 92 -18.96 -8.27 -9.64
C ASN A 92 -17.97 -8.42 -8.47
N ALA A 93 -16.68 -8.13 -8.63
CA ALA A 93 -15.73 -8.30 -7.53
C ALA A 93 -16.11 -7.41 -6.32
N ALA A 94 -16.26 -8.04 -5.16
CA ALA A 94 -16.77 -7.40 -3.96
C ALA A 94 -15.90 -6.24 -3.50
N TRP A 95 -14.57 -6.41 -3.55
CA TRP A 95 -13.63 -5.37 -3.16
C TRP A 95 -13.64 -4.20 -4.14
N VAL A 96 -13.74 -4.46 -5.45
CA VAL A 96 -13.82 -3.41 -6.48
C VAL A 96 -15.10 -2.61 -6.33
N ASN A 97 -16.23 -3.29 -6.08
CA ASN A 97 -17.51 -2.62 -5.81
C ASN A 97 -17.49 -1.80 -4.52
N ALA A 98 -16.88 -2.31 -3.44
CA ALA A 98 -16.69 -1.55 -2.22
C ALA A 98 -15.85 -0.29 -2.46
N ALA A 99 -14.73 -0.40 -3.19
CA ALA A 99 -13.86 0.73 -3.51
C ALA A 99 -14.59 1.81 -4.34
N LYS A 100 -15.37 1.41 -5.35
CA LYS A 100 -16.22 2.31 -6.14
C LYS A 100 -17.22 3.06 -5.26
N ASN A 101 -17.91 2.34 -4.38
CA ASN A 101 -18.89 2.93 -3.47
C ASN A 101 -18.23 3.91 -2.50
N SER A 102 -17.09 3.54 -1.89
CA SER A 102 -16.34 4.41 -0.99
C SER A 102 -15.89 5.70 -1.66
N MET A 103 -15.44 5.64 -2.93
CA MET A 103 -15.02 6.83 -3.67
C MET A 103 -16.18 7.80 -3.92
N ILE A 104 -17.34 7.27 -4.33
CA ILE A 104 -18.56 8.08 -4.57
C ILE A 104 -19.03 8.72 -3.26
N ILE A 105 -19.21 7.90 -2.22
CA ILE A 105 -19.71 8.37 -0.92
C ILE A 105 -18.75 9.39 -0.32
N GLY A 106 -17.44 9.10 -0.33
CA GLY A 106 -16.42 9.99 0.22
C GLY A 106 -16.43 11.36 -0.46
N PHE A 107 -16.51 11.38 -1.80
CA PHE A 107 -16.56 12.61 -2.57
C PHE A 107 -17.79 13.48 -2.23
N PHE A 108 -18.99 12.91 -2.28
CA PHE A 108 -20.21 13.66 -1.97
C PHE A 108 -20.32 14.05 -0.49
N ALA A 109 -19.81 13.21 0.42
CA ALA A 109 -19.73 13.54 1.84
C ALA A 109 -18.81 14.75 2.08
N THR A 110 -17.68 14.85 1.38
CA THR A 110 -16.81 16.03 1.46
C THR A 110 -17.53 17.29 0.99
N ILE A 111 -18.20 17.24 -0.16
CA ILE A 111 -18.95 18.41 -0.67
C ILE A 111 -20.00 18.86 0.35
N LEU A 112 -20.81 17.93 0.87
CA LEU A 112 -21.84 18.23 1.85
C LEU A 112 -21.26 18.80 3.15
N ALA A 113 -20.12 18.29 3.61
CA ALA A 113 -19.49 18.74 4.84
C ALA A 113 -18.85 20.15 4.72
N THR A 114 -18.47 20.57 3.52
CA THR A 114 -17.80 21.87 3.28
C THR A 114 -18.70 22.94 2.65
N GLY A 115 -19.91 22.57 2.21
CA GLY A 115 -20.85 23.44 1.52
C GLY A 115 -21.92 24.06 2.41
#